data_AF-A0A2D4MXZ8-F1
#
_entry.id   AF-A0A2D4MXZ8-F1
#
_cell.length_a   1.000
_cell.length_b   1.000
_cell.length_c   1.000
_cell.angle_alpha   90.00
_cell.angle_beta   90.00
_cell.angle_gamma   90.00
#
_symmetry.space_group_name_H-M   'P 1'
#
loop_
_entity.id
_entity.type
_entity.pdbx_description
1 polymer ?
#
loop_
_entity_poly.entity_id
_entity_poly.type
_entity_poly.pdbx_seq_one_letter_code
_entity_poly.pdbx_strand_id
1 'polypeptide(L)'
;RTAAMVMTHLILKDMVKVKGQVSEMAALLIDPEDEIVHLARNFFTELSNKDNAVYNLLPDIISRLSDADSGIEEQPFHTIMRQLFSFITKDKQTESLVEKLCQRFRTARTERQHHDLAYCLTLLPVTERGLRKMQDNFDCFADKLQDLTVYNHFLVVLGRVRRVATKPEMKALIEEFEQKLQKCHNKGLDSFTEAPQETAHQEGSNIPGLQPIKKVVSRSCQRPLRAKNRKTDSAFITPNHHITRSKRKTSKHKVSIVFSSDEENSLDEELDAELTAEETPSKTTPISRSSHRSR
;
A
#
# COMPACT_ATOMS: atom_id res chain seq x y z
N ARG A 1 -21.69 -15.08 -10.20
CA ARG A 1 -22.29 -14.32 -11.32
C ARG A 1 -23.39 -13.33 -10.90
N THR A 2 -24.59 -13.76 -10.49
CA THR A 2 -25.74 -12.86 -10.18
C THR A 2 -25.40 -11.80 -9.13
N ALA A 3 -24.71 -12.18 -8.04
CA ALA A 3 -24.31 -11.24 -7.01
C ALA A 3 -23.39 -10.12 -7.54
N ALA A 4 -22.41 -10.47 -8.38
CA ALA A 4 -21.49 -9.51 -8.97
C ALA A 4 -22.22 -8.53 -9.92
N MET A 5 -23.20 -9.00 -10.71
CA MET A 5 -24.02 -8.12 -11.55
C MET A 5 -24.85 -7.13 -10.71
N VAL A 6 -25.47 -7.60 -9.62
CA VAL A 6 -26.23 -6.74 -8.71
C VAL A 6 -25.30 -5.72 -8.03
N MET A 7 -24.12 -6.16 -7.59
CA MET A 7 -23.09 -5.27 -7.02
C MET A 7 -22.66 -4.19 -8.00
N THR A 8 -22.40 -4.54 -9.26
CA THR A 8 -22.07 -3.58 -10.33
C THR A 8 -23.16 -2.52 -10.45
N HIS A 9 -24.43 -2.92 -10.55
CA HIS A 9 -25.54 -1.96 -10.66
C HIS A 9 -25.69 -1.06 -9.43
N LEU A 10 -25.54 -1.62 -8.22
CA LEU A 10 -25.70 -0.86 -6.98
C LEU A 10 -24.57 0.16 -6.78
N ILE A 11 -23.33 -0.24 -7.06
CA ILE A 11 -22.15 0.61 -6.94
C ILE A 11 -22.17 1.70 -8.01
N LEU A 12 -22.48 1.35 -9.26
CA LEU A 12 -22.53 2.32 -10.35
C LEU A 12 -23.72 3.29 -10.26
N LYS A 13 -24.75 2.98 -9.48
CA LYS A 13 -25.85 3.92 -9.20
C LYS A 13 -25.69 4.66 -7.87
N ASP A 14 -24.53 4.54 -7.22
CA ASP A 14 -24.23 5.16 -5.93
C ASP A 14 -25.24 4.78 -4.82
N MET A 15 -25.87 3.61 -4.97
CA MET A 15 -26.88 3.07 -4.05
C MET A 15 -26.25 2.32 -2.87
N VAL A 16 -24.94 2.04 -2.93
CA VAL A 16 -24.17 1.38 -1.87
C VAL A 16 -22.91 2.20 -1.59
N LYS A 17 -22.59 2.38 -0.31
CA LYS A 17 -21.31 2.97 0.09
C LYS A 17 -20.19 2.01 -0.30
N VAL A 18 -19.36 2.44 -1.24
CA VAL A 18 -18.41 1.62 -2.01
C VAL A 18 -17.17 1.16 -1.23
N LYS A 19 -17.00 1.58 0.03
CA LYS A 19 -15.84 1.22 0.84
C LYS A 19 -15.99 -0.23 1.32
N GLY A 20 -15.05 -1.12 0.99
CA GLY A 20 -15.14 -2.56 1.29
C GLY A 20 -15.41 -3.38 0.04
N GLN A 21 -16.61 -3.21 -0.51
CA GLN A 21 -17.19 -4.04 -1.55
C GLN A 21 -16.40 -3.98 -2.88
N VAL A 22 -15.79 -2.84 -3.18
CA VAL A 22 -14.98 -2.70 -4.40
C VAL A 22 -13.70 -3.56 -4.33
N SER A 23 -13.15 -3.81 -3.14
CA SER A 23 -12.01 -4.74 -3.03
C SER A 23 -12.41 -6.17 -3.30
N GLU A 24 -13.60 -6.58 -2.87
CA GLU A 24 -14.13 -7.91 -3.17
C GLU A 24 -14.33 -8.05 -4.69
N MET A 25 -14.84 -7.00 -5.35
CA MET A 25 -14.92 -6.96 -6.81
C MET A 25 -13.54 -6.98 -7.49
N ALA A 26 -12.52 -6.34 -6.90
CA ALA A 26 -11.15 -6.41 -7.39
C ALA A 26 -10.56 -7.83 -7.29
N ALA A 27 -10.88 -8.58 -6.22
CA ALA A 27 -10.47 -9.97 -6.08
C ALA A 27 -11.07 -10.89 -7.16
N LEU A 28 -12.20 -10.52 -7.77
CA LEU A 28 -12.79 -11.26 -8.90
C LEU A 28 -11.98 -11.14 -10.21
N LEU A 29 -10.97 -10.27 -10.29
CA LEU A 29 -10.11 -10.13 -11.47
C LEU A 29 -9.12 -11.30 -11.66
N ILE A 30 -9.02 -12.19 -10.68
CA ILE A 30 -8.18 -13.40 -10.66
C ILE A 30 -9.03 -14.67 -10.49
N ASP A 31 -10.34 -14.57 -10.67
CA ASP A 31 -11.25 -15.70 -10.52
C ASP A 31 -10.92 -16.81 -11.54
N PRO A 32 -11.01 -18.10 -11.17
CA PRO A 32 -10.76 -19.20 -12.09
C PRO A 32 -11.75 -19.26 -13.26
N GLU A 33 -12.95 -18.68 -13.13
CA GLU A 33 -13.96 -18.67 -14.18
C GLU A 33 -13.87 -17.38 -15.01
N ASP A 34 -13.53 -17.54 -16.30
CA ASP A 34 -13.32 -16.41 -17.23
C ASP A 34 -14.51 -15.46 -17.33
N GLU A 35 -15.74 -15.97 -17.20
CA GLU A 35 -16.95 -15.14 -17.20
C GLU A 35 -16.97 -14.16 -16.01
N ILE A 36 -16.47 -14.57 -14.84
CA ILE A 36 -16.42 -13.75 -13.64
C ILE A 36 -15.33 -12.69 -13.79
N VAL A 37 -14.16 -13.06 -14.31
CA VAL A 37 -13.09 -12.11 -14.63
C VAL A 37 -13.57 -11.05 -15.62
N HIS A 38 -14.31 -11.46 -16.66
CA HIS A 38 -14.85 -10.53 -17.65
C HIS A 38 -15.86 -9.56 -17.03
N LEU A 39 -16.72 -10.05 -16.14
CA LEU A 39 -17.67 -9.21 -15.40
C LEU A 39 -16.96 -8.18 -14.51
N ALA A 40 -15.90 -8.60 -13.80
CA ALA A 40 -15.11 -7.70 -12.96
C ALA A 40 -14.36 -6.64 -13.79
N ARG A 41 -13.80 -7.03 -14.94
CA ARG A 41 -13.16 -6.07 -15.88
C ARG A 41 -14.15 -5.06 -16.42
N ASN A 42 -15.34 -5.49 -16.79
CA ASN A 42 -16.39 -4.59 -17.27
C ASN A 42 -16.81 -3.62 -16.16
N PHE A 43 -16.96 -4.09 -14.93
CA PHE A 43 -17.22 -3.23 -13.78
C PHE A 43 -16.17 -2.13 -13.62
N PHE A 44 -14.87 -2.46 -13.62
CA PHE A 44 -13.82 -1.43 -13.46
C PHE A 44 -13.69 -0.51 -14.67
N THR A 45 -14.00 -1.01 -15.87
CA THR A 45 -14.07 -0.18 -17.08
C THR A 45 -15.19 0.85 -16.96
N GLU A 46 -16.40 0.43 -16.57
CA GLU A 46 -17.52 1.34 -16.34
C GLU A 46 -17.24 2.31 -15.17
N LEU A 47 -16.59 1.84 -14.12
CA LEU A 47 -16.19 2.67 -12.98
C LEU A 47 -15.13 3.71 -13.36
N SER A 48 -14.21 3.38 -14.27
CA SER A 48 -13.19 4.32 -14.76
C SER A 48 -13.76 5.49 -15.55
N ASN A 49 -14.95 5.31 -16.15
CA ASN A 49 -15.69 6.38 -16.82
C ASN A 49 -16.30 7.38 -15.82
N LYS A 50 -16.46 6.99 -14.55
CA LYS A 50 -16.87 7.93 -13.49
C LYS A 50 -15.66 8.73 -13.01
N ASP A 51 -15.83 10.05 -12.88
CA ASP A 51 -14.75 10.95 -12.57
C ASP A 51 -13.99 10.59 -11.28
N ASN A 52 -12.70 10.27 -11.45
CA ASN A 52 -11.75 9.97 -10.38
C ASN A 52 -12.13 8.78 -9.47
N ALA A 53 -13.12 7.96 -9.84
CA ALA A 53 -13.65 6.93 -8.96
C ALA A 53 -12.61 5.86 -8.60
N VAL A 54 -11.94 5.27 -9.60
CA VAL A 54 -10.91 4.23 -9.38
C VAL A 54 -9.76 4.78 -8.53
N TYR A 55 -9.26 5.98 -8.87
CA TYR A 55 -8.21 6.68 -8.12
C TYR A 55 -8.54 6.83 -6.62
N ASN A 56 -9.78 7.25 -6.31
CA ASN A 56 -10.21 7.47 -4.94
C ASN A 56 -10.35 6.16 -4.14
N LEU A 57 -10.59 5.05 -4.83
CA LEU A 57 -10.77 3.73 -4.23
C LEU A 57 -9.45 2.96 -4.08
N LEU A 58 -8.42 3.27 -4.87
CA LEU A 58 -7.14 2.56 -4.86
C LEU A 58 -6.50 2.43 -3.47
N PRO A 59 -6.40 3.49 -2.63
CA PRO A 59 -5.82 3.33 -1.29
C PRO A 59 -6.58 2.28 -0.49
N ASP A 60 -7.90 2.34 -0.51
CA ASP A 60 -8.75 1.43 0.24
C ASP A 60 -8.67 -0.01 -0.30
N ILE A 61 -8.54 -0.18 -1.62
CA ILE A 61 -8.32 -1.49 -2.26
C ILE A 61 -6.98 -2.08 -1.85
N ILE A 62 -5.91 -1.30 -1.93
CA ILE A 62 -4.57 -1.72 -1.51
C ILE A 62 -4.62 -2.17 -0.04
N SER A 63 -5.38 -1.48 0.84
CA SER A 63 -5.37 -1.78 2.29
C SER A 63 -5.88 -3.18 2.56
N ARG A 64 -6.99 -3.52 1.91
CA ARG A 64 -7.68 -4.78 2.17
C ARG A 64 -6.98 -5.95 1.49
N LEU A 65 -6.48 -5.74 0.28
CA LEU A 65 -5.82 -6.81 -0.45
C LEU A 65 -4.41 -7.12 0.07
N SER A 66 -3.72 -6.16 0.71
CA SER A 66 -2.43 -6.37 1.38
C SER A 66 -2.55 -6.66 2.89
N ASP A 67 -3.76 -6.87 3.39
CA ASP A 67 -3.97 -7.23 4.79
C ASP A 67 -3.39 -8.63 5.09
N ALA A 68 -2.69 -8.78 6.21
CA ALA A 68 -1.97 -10.02 6.52
C ALA A 68 -2.90 -11.19 6.88
N ASP A 69 -4.07 -10.89 7.46
CA ASP A 69 -5.01 -11.90 7.96
C ASP A 69 -6.11 -12.23 6.93
N SER A 70 -6.51 -11.23 6.15
CA SER A 70 -7.68 -11.28 5.26
C SER A 70 -7.41 -10.91 3.80
N GLY A 71 -6.18 -10.52 3.48
CA GLY A 71 -5.76 -10.16 2.13
C GLY A 71 -5.48 -11.37 1.25
N ILE A 72 -4.84 -11.09 0.11
CA ILE A 72 -4.51 -12.09 -0.90
C ILE A 72 -2.99 -12.29 -1.01
N GLU A 73 -2.59 -13.38 -1.65
CA GLU A 73 -1.17 -13.64 -1.93
C GLU A 73 -0.54 -12.58 -2.86
N GLU A 74 0.78 -12.50 -2.84
CA GLU A 74 1.56 -11.44 -3.49
C GLU A 74 1.40 -11.42 -5.02
N GLN A 75 1.50 -12.59 -5.66
CA GLN A 75 1.41 -12.67 -7.11
C GLN A 75 0.00 -12.31 -7.63
N PRO A 76 -1.10 -12.81 -7.02
CA PRO A 76 -2.43 -12.33 -7.34
C PRO A 76 -2.61 -10.82 -7.09
N PHE A 77 -2.08 -10.30 -5.97
CA PHE A 77 -2.11 -8.85 -5.68
C PHE A 77 -1.45 -8.04 -6.79
N HIS A 78 -0.25 -8.41 -7.21
CA HIS A 78 0.46 -7.75 -8.30
C HIS A 78 -0.35 -7.75 -9.61
N THR A 79 -1.06 -8.85 -9.90
CA THR A 79 -1.88 -8.99 -11.11
C THR A 79 -3.10 -8.08 -11.09
N ILE A 80 -3.78 -7.98 -9.94
CA ILE A 80 -4.91 -7.07 -9.75
C ILE A 80 -4.44 -5.61 -9.86
N MET A 81 -3.36 -5.25 -9.15
CA MET A 81 -2.86 -3.88 -9.15
C MET A 81 -2.41 -3.42 -10.53
N ARG A 82 -1.75 -4.27 -11.33
CA ARG A 82 -1.43 -3.93 -12.73
C ARG A 82 -2.67 -3.56 -13.54
N GLN A 83 -3.77 -4.30 -13.39
CA GLN A 83 -5.02 -4.00 -14.08
C GLN A 83 -5.64 -2.70 -13.57
N LEU A 84 -5.71 -2.50 -12.25
CA LEU A 84 -6.34 -1.31 -11.67
C LEU A 84 -5.58 -0.01 -11.97
N PHE A 85 -4.25 -0.04 -11.89
CA PHE A 85 -3.42 1.13 -12.19
C PHE A 85 -3.46 1.52 -13.67
N SER A 86 -3.85 0.60 -14.58
CA SER A 86 -4.02 0.92 -16.00
C SER A 86 -5.15 1.93 -16.28
N PHE A 87 -6.11 2.07 -15.36
CA PHE A 87 -7.18 3.06 -15.44
C PHE A 87 -6.75 4.46 -14.96
N ILE A 88 -5.53 4.61 -14.44
CA ILE A 88 -4.99 5.89 -13.97
C ILE A 88 -4.21 6.55 -15.10
N THR A 89 -4.83 7.54 -15.73
CA THR A 89 -4.26 8.20 -16.92
C THR A 89 -3.90 9.67 -16.70
N LYS A 90 -4.39 10.29 -15.61
CA LYS A 90 -4.18 11.71 -15.33
C LYS A 90 -2.92 11.92 -14.47
N ASP A 91 -1.99 12.76 -14.91
CA ASP A 91 -0.73 13.03 -14.18
C ASP A 91 -0.96 13.54 -12.75
N LYS A 92 -1.94 14.43 -12.54
CA LYS A 92 -2.29 14.94 -11.20
C LYS A 92 -2.72 13.82 -10.25
N GLN A 93 -3.41 12.79 -10.75
CA GLN A 93 -3.78 11.63 -9.95
C GLN A 93 -2.54 10.81 -9.61
N THR A 94 -1.66 10.57 -10.59
CA THR A 94 -0.39 9.87 -10.40
C THR A 94 0.46 10.52 -9.31
N GLU A 95 0.65 11.84 -9.37
CA GLU A 95 1.41 12.61 -8.39
C GLU A 95 0.80 12.48 -6.97
N SER A 96 -0.52 12.59 -6.86
CA SER A 96 -1.21 12.45 -5.57
C SER A 96 -1.20 11.01 -5.04
N LEU A 97 -1.25 10.00 -5.92
CA LEU A 97 -1.07 8.60 -5.51
C LEU A 97 0.33 8.36 -4.96
N VAL A 98 1.39 8.90 -5.60
CA VAL A 98 2.76 8.77 -5.09
C VAL A 98 2.84 9.28 -3.65
N GLU A 99 2.35 10.49 -3.39
CA GLU A 99 2.34 11.08 -2.05
C GLU A 99 1.56 10.24 -1.05
N LYS A 100 0.33 9.83 -1.38
CA LYS A 100 -0.52 8.99 -0.51
C LYS A 100 0.12 7.64 -0.20
N LEU A 101 0.73 6.98 -1.19
CA LEU A 101 1.41 5.70 -1.01
C LEU A 101 2.65 5.86 -0.13
N CYS A 102 3.45 6.92 -0.34
CA CYS A 102 4.61 7.21 0.52
C CYS A 102 4.18 7.41 1.98
N GLN A 103 3.19 8.27 2.24
CA GLN A 103 2.69 8.54 3.59
C GLN A 103 2.18 7.29 4.30
N ARG A 104 1.65 6.35 3.53
CA ARG A 104 1.05 5.13 4.05
C ARG A 104 2.04 4.10 4.58
N PHE A 105 3.32 4.18 4.19
CA PHE A 105 4.36 3.37 4.84
C PHE A 105 4.43 3.61 6.35
N ARG A 106 3.98 4.77 6.86
CA ARG A 106 3.94 5.07 8.30
C ARG A 106 2.97 4.19 9.08
N THR A 107 1.88 3.75 8.46
CA THR A 107 0.82 2.98 9.12
C THR A 107 0.82 1.50 8.73
N ALA A 108 1.61 1.12 7.72
CA ALA A 108 1.85 -0.26 7.34
C ALA A 108 2.69 -0.98 8.40
N ARG A 109 2.19 -2.11 8.90
CA ARG A 109 2.75 -2.81 10.08
C ARG A 109 3.54 -4.07 9.73
N THR A 110 3.39 -4.58 8.52
CA THR A 110 4.03 -5.84 8.10
C THR A 110 4.94 -5.61 6.90
N GLU A 111 6.02 -6.39 6.81
CA GLU A 111 6.95 -6.37 5.66
C GLU A 111 6.19 -6.57 4.35
N ARG A 112 5.20 -7.47 4.34
CA ARG A 112 4.36 -7.71 3.16
C ARG A 112 3.64 -6.45 2.69
N GLN A 113 3.11 -5.63 3.59
CA GLN A 113 2.48 -4.36 3.23
C GLN A 113 3.49 -3.37 2.68
N HIS A 114 4.72 -3.34 3.21
CA HIS A 114 5.80 -2.50 2.66
C HIS A 114 6.16 -2.93 1.23
N HIS A 115 6.24 -4.24 0.98
CA HIS A 115 6.50 -4.79 -0.35
C HIS A 115 5.39 -4.42 -1.33
N ASP A 116 4.13 -4.65 -0.95
CA ASP A 116 2.96 -4.36 -1.78
C ASP A 116 2.85 -2.85 -2.09
N LEU A 117 3.14 -1.97 -1.12
CA LEU A 117 3.16 -0.52 -1.32
C LEU A 117 4.30 -0.10 -2.26
N ALA A 118 5.51 -0.65 -2.07
CA ALA A 118 6.66 -0.37 -2.91
C ALA A 118 6.43 -0.86 -4.35
N TYR A 119 5.79 -2.02 -4.50
CA TYR A 119 5.36 -2.53 -5.79
C TYR A 119 4.38 -1.58 -6.49
N CYS A 120 3.36 -1.10 -5.78
CA CYS A 120 2.39 -0.15 -6.33
C CYS A 120 3.07 1.15 -6.84
N LEU A 121 4.11 1.64 -6.16
CA LEU A 121 4.90 2.78 -6.64
C LEU A 121 5.56 2.51 -7.99
N THR A 122 5.98 1.26 -8.26
CA THR A 122 6.57 0.90 -9.56
C THR A 122 5.59 0.97 -10.72
N LEU A 123 4.28 0.85 -10.44
CA LEU A 123 3.23 0.87 -11.47
C LEU A 123 2.92 2.27 -11.98
N LEU A 124 3.28 3.31 -11.22
CA LEU A 124 2.97 4.69 -11.56
C LEU A 124 3.97 5.26 -12.57
N PRO A 125 3.50 5.98 -13.61
CA PRO A 125 4.38 6.74 -14.50
C PRO A 125 4.88 8.00 -13.78
N VAL A 126 5.89 7.85 -12.92
CA VAL A 126 6.40 8.94 -12.08
C VAL A 126 7.00 10.07 -12.92
N THR A 127 6.43 11.27 -12.79
CA THR A 127 6.92 12.52 -13.38
C THR A 127 7.95 13.20 -12.48
N GLU A 128 8.53 14.33 -12.91
CA GLU A 128 9.42 15.16 -12.07
C GLU A 128 8.79 15.52 -10.72
N ARG A 129 7.53 15.95 -10.77
CA ARG A 129 6.77 16.36 -9.59
C ARG A 129 6.51 15.15 -8.68
N GLY A 130 6.19 14.00 -9.26
CA GLY A 130 6.06 12.75 -8.52
C GLY A 130 7.35 12.35 -7.81
N LEU A 131 8.52 12.51 -8.46
CA LEU A 131 9.82 12.25 -7.85
C LEU A 131 10.08 13.18 -6.66
N ARG A 132 9.82 14.49 -6.81
CA ARG A 132 9.94 15.46 -5.71
C ARG A 132 9.02 15.10 -4.54
N LYS A 133 7.76 14.75 -4.81
CA LYS A 133 6.83 14.27 -3.77
C LYS A 133 7.35 13.05 -3.02
N MET A 134 8.03 12.14 -3.71
CA MET A 134 8.66 10.98 -3.09
C MET A 134 9.85 11.38 -2.21
N GLN A 135 10.67 12.35 -2.64
CA GLN A 135 11.77 12.92 -1.85
C GLN A 135 11.26 13.66 -0.61
N ASP A 136 10.20 14.46 -0.73
CA ASP A 136 9.60 15.22 0.36
C ASP A 136 9.03 14.30 1.45
N ASN A 137 8.54 13.12 1.04
CA ASN A 137 7.97 12.11 1.94
C ASN A 137 8.97 11.00 2.30
N PHE A 138 10.28 11.24 2.14
CA PHE A 138 11.31 10.22 2.36
C PHE A 138 11.26 9.58 3.76
N ASP A 139 11.01 10.38 4.79
CA ASP A 139 10.96 9.91 6.18
C ASP A 139 9.83 8.91 6.43
N CYS A 140 8.86 8.80 5.53
CA CYS A 140 7.76 7.83 5.66
C CYS A 140 8.21 6.38 5.41
N PHE A 141 9.25 6.17 4.60
CA PHE A 141 9.70 4.84 4.17
C PHE A 141 11.20 4.61 4.35
N ALA A 142 11.98 5.61 4.78
CA ALA A 142 13.43 5.55 4.89
C ALA A 142 13.94 4.35 5.71
N ASP A 143 13.27 4.02 6.80
CA ASP A 143 13.62 2.91 7.69
C ASP A 143 13.26 1.52 7.13
N LYS A 144 12.43 1.47 6.07
CA LYS A 144 12.02 0.23 5.38
C LYS A 144 12.96 -0.13 4.23
N LEU A 145 13.88 0.77 3.87
CA LEU A 145 14.85 0.58 2.80
C LEU A 145 15.95 -0.44 3.13
N GLN A 146 16.03 -0.93 4.38
CA GLN A 146 16.90 -2.03 4.73
C GLN A 146 16.45 -3.34 4.06
N ASP A 147 15.15 -3.49 3.81
CA ASP A 147 14.63 -4.62 3.05
C ASP A 147 15.03 -4.50 1.56
N LEU A 148 15.73 -5.52 1.08
CA LEU A 148 16.22 -5.61 -0.29
C LEU A 148 15.09 -5.53 -1.33
N THR A 149 13.94 -6.12 -1.05
CA THR A 149 12.77 -6.12 -1.93
C THR A 149 12.21 -4.72 -2.08
N VAL A 150 12.00 -4.00 -0.96
CA VAL A 150 11.53 -2.61 -0.98
C VAL A 150 12.52 -1.73 -1.73
N TYR A 151 13.81 -1.83 -1.39
CA TYR A 151 14.87 -1.08 -2.04
C TYR A 151 14.92 -1.32 -3.56
N ASN A 152 14.83 -2.59 -4.01
CA ASN A 152 14.80 -2.93 -5.43
C ASN A 152 13.61 -2.32 -6.17
N HIS A 153 12.43 -2.24 -5.55
CA HIS A 153 11.28 -1.56 -6.16
C HIS A 153 11.55 -0.06 -6.38
N PHE A 154 12.19 0.63 -5.42
CA PHE A 154 12.60 2.02 -5.60
C PHE A 154 13.65 2.18 -6.72
N LEU A 155 14.60 1.25 -6.85
CA LEU A 155 15.53 1.25 -7.98
C LEU A 155 14.83 1.06 -9.33
N VAL A 156 13.80 0.21 -9.39
CA VAL A 156 12.97 0.06 -10.60
C VAL A 156 12.24 1.36 -10.96
N VAL A 157 11.70 2.08 -9.95
CA VAL A 157 11.11 3.41 -10.16
C VAL A 157 12.17 4.36 -10.74
N LEU A 158 13.33 4.47 -10.10
CA LEU A 158 14.38 5.37 -10.56
C LEU A 158 14.90 5.01 -11.95
N GLY A 159 15.06 3.73 -12.26
CA GLY A 159 15.42 3.26 -13.59
C GLY A 159 14.37 3.58 -14.67
N ARG A 160 13.09 3.66 -14.31
CA ARG A 160 12.02 4.14 -15.21
C ARG A 160 12.11 5.65 -15.41
N VAL A 161 12.19 6.43 -14.33
CA VAL A 161 12.29 7.90 -14.41
C VAL A 161 13.54 8.32 -15.18
N ARG A 162 14.68 7.63 -14.95
CA ARG A 162 15.94 7.86 -15.66
C ARG A 162 15.83 7.67 -17.17
N ARG A 163 15.02 6.72 -17.63
CA ARG A 163 14.79 6.48 -19.07
C ARG A 163 13.97 7.59 -19.73
N VAL A 164 13.07 8.23 -18.98
CA VAL A 164 12.23 9.33 -19.46
C VAL A 164 12.90 10.70 -19.27
N ALA A 165 13.87 10.81 -18.36
CA ALA A 165 14.60 12.03 -18.04
C ALA A 165 15.50 12.50 -19.19
N THR A 166 15.06 13.54 -19.90
CA THR A 166 15.84 14.20 -20.96
C THR A 166 16.71 15.35 -20.43
N LYS A 167 16.23 16.09 -19.43
CA LYS A 167 16.92 17.26 -18.86
C LYS A 167 18.07 16.84 -17.92
N PRO A 168 19.21 17.55 -17.95
CA PRO A 168 20.34 17.24 -17.07
C PRO A 168 19.99 17.45 -15.57
N GLU A 169 19.18 18.46 -15.26
CA GLU A 169 18.72 18.74 -13.89
C GLU A 169 17.92 17.57 -13.29
N MET A 170 17.02 16.97 -14.08
CA MET A 170 16.28 15.78 -13.66
C MET A 170 17.22 14.60 -13.37
N LYS A 171 18.23 14.39 -14.22
CA LYS A 171 19.20 13.30 -14.01
C LYS A 171 20.00 13.50 -12.72
N ALA A 172 20.37 14.75 -12.40
CA ALA A 172 21.02 15.08 -11.14
C ALA A 172 20.12 14.78 -9.93
N LEU A 173 18.83 15.12 -10.00
CA LEU A 173 17.85 14.81 -8.94
C LEU A 173 17.69 13.30 -8.72
N ILE A 174 17.67 12.51 -9.79
CA ILE A 174 17.59 11.04 -9.71
C ILE A 174 18.84 10.49 -9.04
N GLU A 175 20.02 10.97 -9.42
CA GLU A 175 21.30 10.52 -8.87
C GLU A 175 21.43 10.85 -7.38
N GLU A 176 21.07 12.07 -6.98
CA GLU A 176 21.03 12.47 -5.58
C GLU A 176 20.07 11.59 -4.76
N PHE A 177 18.90 11.30 -5.33
CA PHE A 177 17.93 10.44 -4.66
C PHE A 177 18.41 9.00 -4.54
N GLU A 178 19.04 8.46 -5.59
CA GLU A 178 19.62 7.12 -5.57
C GLU A 178 20.70 6.99 -4.50
N GLN A 179 21.60 7.98 -4.41
CA GLN A 179 22.62 8.01 -3.36
C GLN A 179 22.01 8.08 -1.95
N LYS A 180 20.91 8.83 -1.79
CA LYS A 180 20.17 8.90 -0.52
C LYS A 180 19.57 7.53 -0.14
N LEU A 181 18.96 6.84 -1.10
CA LEU A 181 18.42 5.49 -0.90
C LEU A 181 19.53 4.49 -0.55
N GLN A 182 20.63 4.49 -1.29
CA GLN A 182 21.79 3.63 -1.06
C GLN A 182 22.38 3.81 0.36
N LYS A 183 22.53 5.06 0.80
CA LYS A 183 22.99 5.36 2.17
C LYS A 183 22.07 4.77 3.23
N CYS A 184 20.75 4.85 3.04
CA CYS A 184 19.79 4.25 3.99
C CYS A 184 19.79 2.72 3.96
N HIS A 185 19.96 2.12 2.78
CA HIS A 185 20.08 0.66 2.63
C HIS A 185 21.32 0.13 3.37
N ASN A 186 22.47 0.81 3.23
CA ASN A 186 23.74 0.36 3.82
C ASN A 186 23.84 0.61 5.33
N LYS A 187 23.16 1.63 5.87
CA LYS A 187 23.15 1.91 7.32
C LYS A 187 22.67 0.74 8.19
N GLY A 188 21.80 -0.13 7.65
CA GLY A 188 21.38 -1.36 8.35
C GLY A 188 22.44 -2.47 8.33
N LEU A 189 23.35 -2.46 7.35
CA LEU A 189 24.38 -3.48 7.16
C LEU A 189 25.63 -3.21 8.00
N ASP A 190 25.95 -1.93 8.24
CA ASP A 190 27.10 -1.53 9.07
C ASP A 190 26.88 -1.87 10.57
N SER A 191 25.64 -1.97 11.03
CA SER A 191 25.30 -2.33 12.41
C SER A 191 25.66 -3.78 12.81
N PHE A 192 25.98 -4.64 11.83
CA PHE A 192 26.45 -6.02 12.07
C PHE A 192 27.93 -6.23 11.74
N THR A 193 28.63 -5.19 11.25
CA THR A 193 30.02 -5.31 10.79
C THR A 193 31.02 -4.51 11.62
N GLU A 194 30.58 -3.84 12.71
CA GLU A 194 31.48 -3.31 13.73
C GLU A 194 31.89 -4.41 14.72
N ALA A 195 32.79 -5.30 14.27
CA ALA A 195 33.71 -5.94 15.19
C ALA A 195 34.73 -4.88 15.66
N PRO A 196 34.92 -4.66 16.97
CA PRO A 196 35.89 -3.67 17.45
C PRO A 196 37.31 -4.13 17.10
N GLN A 197 38.00 -3.40 16.24
CA GLN A 197 39.47 -3.43 16.24
C GLN A 197 40.01 -2.02 16.41
N GLU A 198 40.56 -1.87 17.61
CA GLU A 198 41.28 -0.76 18.16
C GLU A 198 42.33 -0.21 17.19
N THR A 199 42.37 1.10 17.12
CA THR A 199 43.54 1.88 16.74
C THR A 199 44.73 1.50 17.60
N ALA A 200 45.78 0.95 17.01
CA ALA A 200 47.11 0.88 17.62
C ALA A 200 48.16 1.45 16.67
N HIS A 201 48.76 2.55 17.12
CA HIS A 201 49.90 3.24 16.53
C HIS A 201 51.16 2.37 16.50
N GLN A 202 52.05 2.69 15.56
CA GLN A 202 53.40 2.15 15.40
C GLN A 202 54.33 2.54 16.56
N GLU A 203 55.15 1.60 17.06
CA GLU A 203 56.58 1.83 17.37
C GLU A 203 57.33 0.52 17.71
N GLY A 204 58.51 0.32 17.09
CA GLY A 204 59.74 -0.06 17.81
C GLY A 204 60.06 -1.53 18.21
N SER A 205 60.61 -2.29 17.26
CA SER A 205 61.78 -3.20 17.40
C SER A 205 61.71 -4.58 18.13
N ASN A 206 62.43 -5.51 17.48
CA ASN A 206 63.06 -6.77 17.93
C ASN A 206 62.30 -8.11 17.77
N ILE A 207 62.83 -8.92 16.84
CA ILE A 207 62.66 -10.38 16.70
C ILE A 207 63.88 -11.05 17.39
N PRO A 208 63.77 -12.22 18.06
CA PRO A 208 63.85 -13.55 17.40
C PRO A 208 62.83 -14.55 18.03
N GLY A 209 62.32 -15.61 17.42
CA GLY A 209 62.57 -16.37 16.21
C GLY A 209 61.77 -17.69 16.32
N LEU A 210 61.86 -18.53 15.27
CA LEU A 210 61.38 -19.92 15.13
C LEU A 210 59.94 -20.16 14.62
N GLN A 211 59.91 -20.87 13.48
CA GLN A 211 58.80 -21.26 12.61
C GLN A 211 58.27 -22.69 12.96
N PRO A 212 57.61 -23.45 12.06
CA PRO A 212 56.28 -23.29 11.41
C PRO A 212 55.44 -24.59 11.43
N ILE A 213 54.11 -24.60 11.65
CA ILE A 213 53.30 -25.79 11.29
C ILE A 213 51.90 -25.45 10.71
N LYS A 214 51.84 -25.63 9.38
CA LYS A 214 50.84 -26.28 8.50
C LYS A 214 49.35 -25.90 8.51
N LYS A 215 48.90 -25.52 7.30
CA LYS A 215 47.54 -25.53 6.74
C LYS A 215 46.90 -26.93 6.76
N VAL A 216 45.62 -27.04 7.16
CA VAL A 216 44.62 -28.04 6.68
C VAL A 216 43.21 -27.44 6.90
N VAL A 217 42.53 -26.92 5.87
CA VAL A 217 41.45 -27.57 5.08
C VAL A 217 40.43 -28.35 5.91
N SER A 218 39.30 -27.74 6.25
CA SER A 218 38.12 -28.46 6.78
C SER A 218 37.16 -28.75 5.64
N ARG A 219 37.26 -29.96 5.08
CA ARG A 219 36.22 -30.57 4.24
C ARG A 219 35.17 -31.25 5.12
N SER A 220 33.97 -31.28 4.58
CA SER A 220 32.79 -32.08 4.95
C SER A 220 33.09 -33.51 5.44
N CYS A 221 32.26 -34.00 6.37
CA CYS A 221 31.73 -35.36 6.26
C CYS A 221 30.47 -35.61 7.11
N GLN A 222 29.60 -36.44 6.53
CA GLN A 222 28.27 -36.83 6.97
C GLN A 222 28.29 -38.06 7.90
N ARG A 223 27.25 -38.14 8.77
CA ARG A 223 26.46 -39.31 9.26
C ARG A 223 27.17 -40.51 9.95
N PRO A 224 26.43 -41.24 10.82
CA PRO A 224 25.81 -42.49 10.35
C PRO A 224 24.37 -42.76 10.84
N LEU A 225 23.72 -43.67 10.11
CA LEU A 225 22.37 -44.21 10.23
C LEU A 225 22.28 -45.43 11.18
N ARG A 226 21.09 -45.68 11.76
CA ARG A 226 20.54 -47.02 12.15
C ARG A 226 19.01 -46.86 12.43
N ALA A 227 18.05 -47.32 11.61
CA ALA A 227 17.52 -48.68 11.35
C ALA A 227 17.02 -49.41 12.62
N LYS A 228 15.81 -50.03 12.75
CA LYS A 228 14.82 -50.59 11.81
C LYS A 228 13.49 -50.98 12.55
N ASN A 229 12.36 -50.86 11.83
CA ASN A 229 11.09 -51.64 11.79
C ASN A 229 10.56 -52.53 12.94
N ARG A 230 9.23 -52.43 13.16
CA ARG A 230 8.32 -53.59 13.30
C ARG A 230 6.89 -53.25 12.85
N LYS A 231 6.31 -54.09 11.98
CA LYS A 231 4.88 -54.13 11.58
C LYS A 231 4.24 -55.39 12.19
N THR A 232 2.94 -55.35 12.49
CA THR A 232 1.97 -56.46 12.31
C THR A 232 0.52 -55.94 12.33
N ASP A 233 -0.30 -56.48 11.43
CA ASP A 233 -1.71 -56.21 11.14
C ASP A 233 -2.70 -56.72 12.22
N SER A 234 -3.85 -56.05 12.40
CA SER A 234 -5.19 -56.54 11.98
C SER A 234 -6.39 -55.82 12.65
N ALA A 235 -7.36 -55.49 11.78
CA ALA A 235 -8.80 -55.16 11.86
C ALA A 235 -9.56 -54.98 13.20
N PHE A 236 -10.38 -53.90 13.30
CA PHE A 236 -11.84 -53.95 13.58
C PHE A 236 -12.53 -52.54 13.56
N ILE A 237 -13.53 -52.37 12.67
CA ILE A 237 -14.82 -51.62 12.72
C ILE A 237 -14.91 -50.10 13.08
N THR A 238 -15.57 -49.35 12.17
CA THR A 238 -16.07 -47.94 12.17
C THR A 238 -17.42 -47.77 12.95
N PRO A 239 -18.11 -46.60 12.97
CA PRO A 239 -17.82 -45.21 13.41
C PRO A 239 -18.80 -44.73 14.52
N ASN A 240 -18.57 -43.58 15.21
CA ASN A 240 -19.59 -42.51 15.28
C ASN A 240 -19.17 -41.19 15.98
N HIS A 241 -19.87 -40.15 15.51
CA HIS A 241 -19.95 -38.76 15.95
C HIS A 241 -20.24 -38.57 17.45
N HIS A 242 -19.70 -37.49 18.03
CA HIS A 242 -20.51 -36.60 18.88
C HIS A 242 -20.04 -35.14 18.85
N ILE A 243 -21.03 -34.29 18.55
CA ILE A 243 -21.04 -32.84 18.61
C ILE A 243 -21.09 -32.39 20.07
N THR A 244 -20.28 -31.41 20.47
CA THR A 244 -20.61 -30.55 21.63
C THR A 244 -20.55 -29.07 21.27
N ARG A 245 -21.77 -28.53 21.20
CA ARG A 245 -22.21 -27.15 21.04
C ARG A 245 -22.17 -26.47 22.42
N SER A 246 -21.51 -25.32 22.54
CA SER A 246 -21.76 -24.40 23.66
C SER A 246 -22.69 -23.26 23.20
N LYS A 247 -23.72 -23.01 24.01
CA LYS A 247 -24.86 -22.13 23.73
C LYS A 247 -24.59 -20.69 24.18
N ARG A 248 -25.15 -19.77 23.39
CA ARG A 248 -25.52 -18.37 23.68
C ARG A 248 -26.09 -18.14 25.09
N LYS A 249 -25.85 -16.93 25.61
CA LYS A 249 -26.84 -16.15 26.38
C LYS A 249 -27.18 -14.85 25.63
N THR A 250 -28.46 -14.69 25.34
CA THR A 250 -29.21 -13.47 24.97
C THR A 250 -29.66 -12.79 26.30
N SER A 251 -30.09 -11.53 26.46
CA SER A 251 -30.76 -10.57 25.57
C SER A 251 -31.03 -9.20 26.27
N LYS A 252 -31.19 -8.13 25.46
CA LYS A 252 -32.12 -6.96 25.59
C LYS A 252 -31.71 -5.75 26.46
N HIS A 253 -32.02 -4.47 26.16
CA HIS A 253 -33.00 -3.84 25.25
C HIS A 253 -32.54 -2.44 24.75
N LYS A 254 -33.10 -2.01 23.61
CA LYS A 254 -32.97 -0.70 22.90
C LYS A 254 -33.46 0.53 23.70
N VAL A 255 -32.86 1.70 23.41
CA VAL A 255 -33.58 2.99 23.21
C VAL A 255 -32.96 3.74 22.01
N SER A 256 -33.83 4.33 21.20
CA SER A 256 -33.57 5.17 20.03
C SER A 256 -33.56 6.66 20.39
N ILE A 257 -32.58 7.42 19.90
CA ILE A 257 -32.66 8.88 19.79
C ILE A 257 -32.01 9.29 18.46
N VAL A 258 -32.74 10.07 17.67
CA VAL A 258 -32.29 10.82 16.49
C VAL A 258 -32.44 12.29 16.84
N PHE A 259 -31.36 13.09 16.73
CA PHE A 259 -31.32 14.31 15.89
C PHE A 259 -29.96 15.04 15.97
N SER A 260 -29.56 15.57 14.81
CA SER A 260 -28.69 16.72 14.46
C SER A 260 -27.38 17.02 15.18
N SER A 261 -26.30 17.06 14.39
CA SER A 261 -25.25 18.09 14.39
C SER A 261 -24.57 18.03 13.01
N ASP A 262 -24.99 18.88 12.07
CA ASP A 262 -24.40 20.18 11.72
C ASP A 262 -23.00 20.05 11.08
N GLU A 263 -22.97 20.33 9.78
CA GLU A 263 -21.81 20.29 8.89
C GLU A 263 -21.22 21.71 8.82
N GLU A 264 -20.01 21.90 9.37
CA GLU A 264 -19.16 23.03 8.96
C GLU A 264 -17.95 22.48 8.20
N ASN A 265 -18.07 22.50 6.87
CA ASN A 265 -16.98 22.31 5.94
C ASN A 265 -16.41 23.69 5.59
N SER A 266 -15.31 24.07 6.24
CA SER A 266 -14.53 25.27 5.88
C SER A 266 -13.76 24.99 4.59
N LEU A 267 -14.20 25.58 3.48
CA LEU A 267 -13.40 25.72 2.27
C LEU A 267 -12.79 27.12 2.28
N ASP A 268 -11.49 27.19 2.59
CA ASP A 268 -10.64 28.31 2.21
C ASP A 268 -10.39 28.21 0.70
N GLU A 269 -11.19 28.90 -0.11
CA GLU A 269 -10.78 29.32 -1.45
C GLU A 269 -10.57 30.83 -1.46
N GLU A 270 -9.30 31.17 -1.60
CA GLU A 270 -8.70 32.47 -1.87
C GLU A 270 -9.19 32.98 -3.23
N LEU A 271 -10.08 33.97 -3.21
CA LEU A 271 -10.58 34.67 -4.39
C LEU A 271 -10.06 36.11 -4.34
N ASP A 272 -8.99 36.38 -5.09
CA ASP A 272 -8.59 37.72 -5.48
C ASP A 272 -9.69 38.35 -6.36
N ALA A 273 -10.40 39.33 -5.81
CA ALA A 273 -11.34 40.16 -6.56
C ALA A 273 -11.00 41.65 -6.37
N GLU A 274 -10.34 42.18 -7.40
CA GLU A 274 -10.01 43.58 -7.61
C GLU A 274 -11.31 44.42 -7.73
N LEU A 275 -11.43 45.46 -6.89
CA LEU A 275 -12.59 46.34 -6.82
C LEU A 275 -12.55 47.39 -7.93
N THR A 276 -13.45 47.31 -8.90
CA THR A 276 -13.86 48.47 -9.70
C THR A 276 -15.28 48.88 -9.32
N ALA A 277 -15.40 50.12 -8.84
CA ALA A 277 -16.68 50.78 -8.66
C ALA A 277 -17.27 51.07 -10.04
N GLU A 278 -18.57 50.80 -10.21
CA GLU A 278 -19.56 51.59 -10.96
C GLU A 278 -20.84 50.76 -11.09
N GLU A 279 -21.97 51.47 -11.12
CA GLU A 279 -23.34 51.01 -11.40
C GLU A 279 -24.18 50.35 -10.28
N THR A 280 -24.78 51.22 -9.48
CA THR A 280 -26.12 51.03 -8.89
C THR A 280 -27.20 50.73 -9.95
N PRO A 281 -28.17 49.85 -9.63
CA PRO A 281 -29.55 50.11 -10.02
C PRO A 281 -30.50 50.11 -8.82
N SER A 282 -31.27 51.19 -8.78
CA SER A 282 -32.44 51.40 -7.94
C SER A 282 -33.57 50.45 -8.33
N LYS A 283 -34.15 49.76 -7.34
CA LYS A 283 -35.61 49.49 -7.23
C LYS A 283 -35.94 48.74 -5.95
N THR A 284 -36.52 49.49 -5.02
CA THR A 284 -37.14 49.03 -3.78
C THR A 284 -38.49 48.36 -4.09
N THR A 285 -38.73 47.15 -3.57
CA THR A 285 -40.09 46.63 -3.36
C THR A 285 -40.21 46.01 -1.96
N PRO A 286 -41.32 46.25 -1.24
CA PRO A 286 -41.41 46.00 0.19
C PRO A 286 -41.98 44.60 0.48
N ILE A 287 -41.40 43.87 1.43
CA ILE A 287 -42.00 42.63 1.95
C ILE A 287 -42.50 42.88 3.38
N SER A 288 -43.82 42.72 3.50
CA SER A 288 -44.63 42.76 4.71
C SER A 288 -44.12 41.80 5.79
N ARG A 289 -43.92 42.31 7.01
CA ARG A 289 -43.66 41.51 8.22
C ARG A 289 -44.98 41.17 8.91
N SER A 290 -45.35 39.90 8.94
CA SER A 290 -46.34 39.38 9.89
C SER A 290 -45.65 39.05 11.22
N SER A 291 -46.15 39.64 12.30
CA SER A 291 -45.70 39.38 13.67
C SER A 291 -46.56 38.27 14.27
N HIS A 292 -45.96 37.13 14.61
CA HIS A 292 -46.63 36.12 15.43
C HIS A 292 -46.36 36.42 16.91
N ARG A 293 -47.44 36.81 17.60
CA ARG A 293 -47.52 37.01 19.05
C ARG A 293 -47.77 35.67 19.74
N SER A 294 -47.11 35.45 20.87
CA SER A 294 -47.31 34.30 21.74
C SER A 294 -48.71 34.26 22.36
N ARG A 295 -49.26 33.06 22.50
CA ARG A 295 -49.69 32.51 23.78
C ARG A 295 -49.84 31.00 23.70
#